data_AF-A0A842VGR3-F1
#
_entry.id   AF-A0A842VGR3-F1
#
_cell.length_a   1.000
_cell.length_b   1.000
_cell.length_c   1.000
_cell.angle_alpha   90.00
_cell.angle_beta   90.00
_cell.angle_gamma   90.00
#
_symmetry.space_group_name_H-M   'P 1'
#
loop_
_entity.id
_entity.type
_entity.pdbx_description
1 polymer ?
#
loop_
_entity_poly.entity_id
_entity_poly.type
_entity_poly.pdbx_seq_one_letter_code
_entity_poly.pdbx_strand_id
1 'polypeptide(L)' 'MNEKLTSFRGAKILNEEANFLGEVEKITKKKFSKVDKIEPYTQMGFVVQNYNVIRLGLYYCNLTAIPESIEHLSSLK' A
#
# COMPACT_ATOMS: atom_id res chain seq x y z
N MET A 1 8.41 16.54 -8.98
CA MET A 1 9.01 16.05 -7.72
C MET A 1 9.99 14.95 -8.06
N ASN A 2 11.14 14.88 -7.40
CA ASN A 2 12.07 13.75 -7.58
C ASN A 2 11.48 12.55 -6.82
N GLU A 3 10.84 11.65 -7.56
CA GLU A 3 10.30 10.40 -7.07
C GLU A 3 11.41 9.52 -6.48
N LYS A 4 11.59 9.60 -5.16
CA LYS A 4 12.54 8.74 -4.45
C LYS A 4 11.92 7.36 -4.27
N LEU A 5 12.61 6.34 -4.75
CA LEU A 5 12.25 4.95 -4.51
C LEU A 5 12.78 4.48 -3.15
N THR A 6 11.99 3.66 -2.47
CA THR A 6 12.34 3.01 -1.21
C THR A 6 12.01 1.51 -1.24
N SER A 7 12.53 0.76 -0.27
CA SER A 7 12.19 -0.65 -0.07
C SER A 7 11.09 -0.77 0.98
N PHE A 8 9.98 -1.40 0.63
CA PHE A 8 8.86 -1.66 1.52
C PHE A 8 8.40 -3.11 1.37
N ARG A 9 8.52 -3.91 2.44
CA ARG A 9 8.08 -5.32 2.48
C ARG A 9 8.58 -6.17 1.30
N GLY A 10 9.83 -5.94 0.87
CA GLY A 10 10.45 -6.65 -0.27
C GLY A 10 10.06 -6.13 -1.65
N ALA A 11 9.31 -5.03 -1.74
CA ALA A 11 9.04 -4.31 -2.99
C ALA A 11 9.86 -3.01 -3.04
N LYS A 12 10.29 -2.63 -4.25
CA LYS A 12 10.79 -1.28 -4.52
C LYS A 12 9.61 -0.44 -4.99
N ILE A 13 9.27 0.63 -4.26
CA ILE A 13 8.11 1.50 -4.55
C ILE A 13 8.45 2.97 -4.31
N LEU A 14 7.58 3.88 -4.75
CA LEU A 14 7.68 5.30 -4.43
C LEU A 14 7.60 5.54 -2.91
N ASN A 15 8.40 6.47 -2.40
CA ASN A 15 8.44 6.77 -0.97
C ASN A 15 7.09 7.27 -0.43
N GLU A 16 6.36 8.05 -1.23
CA GLU A 16 5.03 8.56 -0.86
C GLU A 16 4.00 7.43 -0.73
N GLU A 17 4.01 6.47 -1.65
CA GLU A 17 3.17 5.26 -1.54
C GLU A 17 3.57 4.41 -0.32
N ALA A 18 4.86 4.27 -0.04
CA ALA A 18 5.34 3.57 1.15
C ALA A 18 4.88 4.26 2.45
N ASN A 19 4.84 5.59 2.46
CA ASN A 19 4.32 6.37 3.58
C ASN A 19 2.85 6.09 3.81
N PHE A 20 2.02 6.12 2.76
CA PHE A 20 0.60 5.74 2.85
C PHE A 20 0.43 4.33 3.44
N LEU A 21 1.15 3.35 2.90
CA LEU A 21 1.08 1.97 3.41
C LEU A 21 1.45 1.91 4.90
N GLY A 22 2.51 2.63 5.31
CA GLY A 22 2.93 2.72 6.71
C GLY A 22 1.91 3.40 7.63
N GLU A 23 1.18 4.41 7.16
CA GLU A 23 0.10 5.05 7.93
C GLU A 23 -1.08 4.11 8.14
N VAL A 24 -1.47 3.37 7.10
CA VAL A 24 -2.51 2.34 7.21
C VAL A 24 -2.09 1.23 8.17
N GLU A 25 -0.82 0.79 8.17
CA GLU A 25 -0.31 -0.16 9.17
C GLU A 25 -0.44 0.37 10.61
N LYS A 26 -0.19 1.67 10.82
CA LYS A 26 -0.32 2.30 12.15
C LYS A 26 -1.76 2.37 12.64
N ILE A 27 -2.72 2.61 11.75
CA ILE A 27 -4.16 2.68 12.08
C ILE A 27 -4.68 1.27 12.37
N THR A 28 -4.42 0.32 11.46
CA THR A 28 -4.96 -1.05 11.53
C THR A 28 -4.24 -1.93 12.55
N LYS A 29 -3.03 -1.54 12.98
CA LYS A 29 -2.09 -2.38 13.76
C LYS A 29 -1.74 -3.70 13.07
N LYS A 30 -1.89 -3.76 11.75
CA LYS A 30 -1.53 -4.91 10.90
C LYS A 30 -0.40 -4.52 9.95
N LYS A 31 0.29 -5.51 9.38
CA LYS A 31 1.37 -5.28 8.41
C LYS A 31 0.95 -5.66 7.00
N PHE A 32 1.36 -4.85 6.02
CA PHE A 32 1.21 -5.18 4.61
C PHE A 32 2.13 -6.32 4.19
N SER A 33 1.65 -7.11 3.24
CA SER A 33 2.43 -8.11 2.51
C SER A 33 2.33 -7.84 1.02
N LYS A 34 3.48 -7.90 0.34
CA LYS A 34 3.50 -7.87 -1.13
C LYS A 34 2.92 -9.20 -1.63
N VAL A 35 1.97 -9.12 -2.54
CA VAL A 35 1.32 -10.29 -3.16
C VAL A 35 1.32 -10.15 -4.67
N ASP A 36 1.18 -11.27 -5.38
CA ASP A 36 1.11 -11.27 -6.86
C ASP A 36 -0.27 -10.81 -7.37
N LYS A 37 -1.32 -11.05 -6.57
CA LYS A 37 -2.70 -10.63 -6.86
C LYS A 37 -3.48 -10.39 -5.56
N ILE A 38 -4.51 -9.54 -5.66
CA ILE A 38 -5.48 -9.33 -4.58
C ILE A 38 -6.65 -10.29 -4.80
N GLU A 39 -6.87 -11.20 -3.85
CA GLU A 39 -8.03 -12.09 -3.77
C GLU A 39 -9.12 -11.44 -2.89
N PRO A 40 -10.40 -11.89 -2.97
CA PRO A 40 -11.51 -11.28 -2.22
C PRO A 40 -11.28 -11.12 -0.71
N TYR A 41 -10.47 -12.00 -0.12
CA TYR A 41 -10.17 -12.04 1.32
C TYR A 41 -8.74 -11.66 1.66
N THR A 42 -7.98 -11.12 0.70
CA THR A 42 -6.61 -10.65 0.95
C THR A 42 -6.65 -9.51 1.97
N GLN A 43 -6.10 -9.79 3.15
CA GLN A 43 -5.91 -8.80 4.20
C GLN A 43 -4.55 -8.15 4.05
N MET A 44 -4.50 -6.82 4.16
CA MET A 44 -3.26 -6.04 4.09
C MET A 44 -2.34 -6.48 2.95
N GLY A 45 -2.90 -6.70 1.76
CA GLY A 45 -2.14 -7.07 0.57
C GLY A 45 -1.87 -5.84 -0.29
N PHE A 46 -0.75 -5.83 -1.00
CA PHE A 46 -0.53 -4.85 -2.07
C PHE A 46 0.18 -5.48 -3.26
N VAL A 47 -0.13 -4.99 -4.45
CA VAL A 47 0.49 -5.40 -5.72
C VAL A 47 1.22 -4.20 -6.30
N VAL A 48 2.44 -4.44 -6.79
CA VAL A 48 3.31 -3.41 -7.38
C VAL A 48 3.53 -3.70 -8.86
N GLN A 49 3.44 -2.65 -9.68
CA GLN A 49 3.83 -2.68 -11.09
C GLN A 49 4.60 -1.40 -11.41
N ASN A 50 5.76 -1.52 -12.06
CA ASN A 50 6.62 -0.38 -12.42
C ASN A 50 6.89 0.57 -11.24
N TYR A 51 7.22 0.00 -10.08
CA TYR A 51 7.47 0.72 -8.82
C TYR A 51 6.28 1.50 -8.23
N ASN A 52 5.08 1.33 -8.79
CA ASN A 52 3.86 1.91 -8.27
C ASN A 52 2.97 0.84 -7.65
N VAL A 53 2.26 1.19 -6.58
CA VAL A 53 1.22 0.34 -6.01
C VAL A 53 -0.05 0.46 -6.87
N ILE A 54 -0.46 -0.66 -7.47
CA ILE A 54 -1.60 -0.67 -8.41
C ILE A 54 -2.86 -1.30 -7.84
N ARG A 55 -2.75 -2.07 -6.74
CA ARG A 55 -3.89 -2.72 -6.07
C ARG A 55 -3.62 -2.85 -4.58
N LEU A 56 -4.69 -2.76 -3.79
CA LEU A 56 -4.69 -2.96 -2.34
C LEU A 56 -5.75 -4.00 -1.94
N GLY A 57 -5.40 -4.86 -0.98
CA GLY A 57 -6.31 -5.74 -0.28
C GLY A 57 -6.43 -5.27 1.16
N LEU A 58 -7.62 -4.82 1.57
CA LEU A 58 -7.90 -4.28 2.90
C LEU A 58 -9.06 -5.02 3.60
N TYR A 59 -9.27 -6.28 3.24
CA TYR A 59 -10.38 -7.07 3.80
C TYR A 59 -10.27 -7.22 5.33
N TYR A 60 -11.32 -6.83 6.06
CA TYR A 60 -11.38 -6.89 7.54
C TYR A 60 -10.10 -6.39 8.25
N CYS A 61 -9.66 -5.19 7.86
CA CYS A 61 -8.45 -4.58 8.41
C CYS A 61 -8.71 -3.55 9.52
N ASN A 62 -9.98 -3.29 9.89
CA ASN A 62 -10.36 -2.26 10.87
C ASN A 62 -9.79 -0.87 10.52
N LEU A 63 -9.74 -0.54 9.24
CA LEU A 63 -9.33 0.79 8.79
C LEU A 63 -10.45 1.78 9.12
N THR A 64 -10.26 2.56 10.17
CA THR A 64 -11.27 3.52 10.66
C THR A 64 -11.23 4.86 9.93
N ALA A 65 -10.11 5.19 9.30
CA ALA A 65 -9.92 6.39 8.49
C ALA A 65 -8.95 6.10 7.35
N ILE A 66 -9.19 6.69 6.19
CA ILE A 66 -8.25 6.66 5.06
C ILE A 66 -7.28 7.84 5.24
N PRO A 67 -5.96 7.61 5.25
CA PRO A 67 -4.99 8.70 5.30
C PRO A 67 -5.10 9.62 4.08
N GLU A 68 -4.87 10.92 4.25
CA GLU A 68 -4.87 11.90 3.15
C GLU A 68 -3.84 11.57 2.07
N SER A 69 -2.75 10.91 2.46
CA SER A 69 -1.70 10.39 1.57
C SER A 69 -2.19 9.36 0.54
N ILE A 70 -3.48 8.97 0.57
CA ILE A 70 -4.14 8.18 -0.48
C ILE A 70 -4.00 8.83 -1.87
N GLU A 71 -3.89 10.17 -1.93
CA GLU A 71 -3.71 10.90 -3.19
C GLU A 71 -2.43 10.50 -3.95
N HIS A 72 -1.42 10.00 -3.24
CA HIS A 72 -0.16 9.55 -3.85
C HIS A 72 -0.28 8.19 -4.54
N LEU A 73 -1.35 7.43 -4.28
CA LEU A 73 -1.65 6.16 -4.97
C LEU A 73 -2.33 6.42 -6.33
N SER A 74 -1.70 7.26 -7.14
CA SER A 74 -2.22 7.71 -8.44
C SER A 74 -2.36 6.58 -9.48
N SER A 75 -1.66 5.47 -9.28
CA SER A 75 -1.68 4.28 -10.15
C SER A 75 -2.67 3.20 -9.70
N LEU A 76 -3.44 3.44 -8.63
CA LEU A 76 -4.42 2.49 -8.11
C LEU A 76 -5.55 2.26 -9.14
N LYS A 77 -5.95 1.00 -9.33
CA LYS A 77 -6.96 0.57 -10.32
C LYS A 77 -8.20 -0.02 -9.67
#